data_AF-A0A7V5U2F1-F1
#
_entry.id   AF-A0A7V5U2F1-F1
#
_cell.length_a   1.000
_cell.length_b   1.000
_cell.length_c   1.000
_cell.angle_alpha   90.00
_cell.angle_beta   90.00
_cell.angle_gamma   90.00
#
_symmetry.space_group_name_H-M   'P 1'
#
loop_
_entity.id
_entity.type
_entity.pdbx_description
1 polymer ?
#
loop_
_entity_poly.entity_id
_entity_poly.type
_entity_poly.pdbx_seq_one_letter_code
_entity_poly.pdbx_strand_id
1 'polypeptide(L)'
;MKTLERCARCGKCLTVCPSFWATRLESCSPRGRVAQLKEGFLDAATVSNCLLCGACEAVCPNEVPVFTHLLAARRRYKAFYTPLLRKLLGLVRREGPLSPSDTAGKTLLFLGCAETILYPRAVEAFLEKIKALFPFEVVKGLCCGLPLAASGEEEAFLKIAKENLALLGQAEKVLVFCASCLFTFKKIYP
;
A
#
# COMPACT_ATOMS: atom_id res chain seq x y z
N MET A 1 9.81 -16.43 16.06
CA MET A 1 9.02 -15.20 15.80
C MET A 1 9.96 -14.07 15.38
N LYS A 2 9.68 -13.34 14.29
CA LYS A 2 10.49 -12.17 13.89
C LYS A 2 10.27 -11.03 14.90
N THR A 3 11.33 -10.34 15.31
CA THR A 3 11.26 -9.31 16.37
C THR A 3 12.17 -8.13 16.06
N LEU A 4 11.84 -6.96 16.59
CA LEU A 4 12.65 -5.75 16.52
C LEU A 4 14.03 -5.93 17.17
N GLU A 5 14.15 -6.85 18.14
CA GLU A 5 15.40 -7.12 18.84
C GLU A 5 16.55 -7.58 17.94
N ARG A 6 16.22 -8.16 16.78
CA ARG A 6 17.21 -8.63 15.81
C ARG A 6 17.97 -7.51 15.08
N CYS A 7 17.60 -6.25 15.27
CA CYS A 7 18.26 -5.13 14.60
C CYS A 7 19.69 -4.92 15.12
N ALA A 8 20.70 -5.28 14.32
CA ALA A 8 22.12 -5.07 14.60
C ALA A 8 22.62 -3.64 14.26
N ARG A 9 21.72 -2.72 13.90
CA ARG A 9 22.03 -1.32 13.53
C ARG A 9 23.07 -1.14 12.40
N CYS A 10 23.30 -2.16 11.57
CA CYS A 10 24.32 -2.18 10.51
C CYS A 10 24.16 -1.15 9.38
N GLY A 11 23.00 -0.49 9.27
CA GLY A 11 22.80 0.60 8.31
C GLY A 11 22.46 0.18 6.88
N LYS A 12 22.37 -1.12 6.54
CA LYS A 12 22.02 -1.57 5.18
C LYS A 12 20.66 -1.08 4.69
N CYS A 13 19.73 -0.83 5.60
CA CYS A 13 18.42 -0.25 5.30
C CYS A 13 18.46 1.23 4.88
N LEU A 14 19.54 1.96 5.17
CA LEU A 14 19.66 3.39 4.85
C LEU A 14 19.79 3.63 3.35
N THR A 15 20.46 2.73 2.63
CA THR A 15 20.72 2.86 1.19
C THR A 15 19.45 2.70 0.35
N VAL A 16 18.42 2.05 0.90
CA VAL A 16 17.16 1.76 0.20
C VAL A 16 15.96 2.55 0.73
N CYS A 17 16.14 3.39 1.76
CA CYS A 17 15.02 4.08 2.39
C CYS A 17 14.79 5.47 1.77
N PRO A 18 13.73 5.68 0.96
CA PRO A 18 13.49 6.98 0.32
C PRO A 18 13.23 8.09 1.33
N SER A 19 12.57 7.81 2.47
CA SER A 19 12.31 8.82 3.50
C SER A 19 13.60 9.30 4.17
N PHE A 20 14.56 8.40 4.41
CA PHE A 20 15.86 8.78 4.95
C PHE A 20 16.66 9.57 3.93
N TRP A 21 16.60 9.21 2.64
CA TRP A 21 17.28 9.98 1.60
C TRP A 21 16.73 11.39 1.46
N ALA A 22 15.42 11.57 1.59
CA ALA A 22 14.77 12.87 1.52
C ALA A 22 15.07 13.73 2.76
N THR A 23 15.03 13.14 3.96
CA THR A 23 15.13 13.91 5.22
C THR A 23 16.55 14.00 5.78
N ARG A 24 17.39 13.00 5.51
CA ARG A 24 18.72 12.77 6.13
C ARG A 24 18.70 12.71 7.67
N LEU A 25 17.52 12.63 8.28
CA LEU A 25 17.35 12.49 9.71
C LEU A 25 17.37 11.02 10.09
N GLU A 26 18.27 10.63 11.01
CA GLU A 26 18.37 9.24 11.47
C GLU A 26 17.06 8.76 12.11
N SER A 27 16.30 9.63 12.78
CA SER A 27 14.97 9.33 13.31
C SER A 27 13.99 8.83 12.23
N CYS A 28 14.09 9.38 11.02
CA CYS A 28 13.27 9.00 9.86
C CYS A 28 13.85 7.81 9.06
N SER A 29 14.95 7.21 9.52
CA SER A 29 15.54 6.02 8.93
C SER A 29 14.84 4.74 9.40
N PRO A 30 14.94 3.61 8.68
CA PRO A 30 14.33 2.37 9.13
C PRO A 30 14.91 1.88 10.46
N ARG A 31 16.22 2.00 10.68
CA ARG A 31 16.84 1.59 11.95
C ARG A 31 16.56 2.58 13.09
N GLY A 32 16.43 3.88 12.79
CA GLY A 32 16.02 4.88 13.77
C GLY A 32 14.56 4.69 14.21
N ARG A 33 13.68 4.35 13.27
CA ARG A 33 12.30 3.91 13.58
C ARG A 33 12.26 2.66 14.43
N VAL A 34 13.13 1.68 14.17
CA VAL A 34 13.25 0.48 15.01
C VAL A 34 13.71 0.85 16.42
N ALA A 35 14.70 1.74 16.56
CA ALA A 35 15.13 2.21 17.88
C ALA A 35 13.96 2.88 18.63
N GLN A 36 13.27 3.82 18.00
CA GLN A 36 12.09 4.48 18.53
C GLN A 36 10.98 3.50 18.94
N LEU A 37 10.65 2.53 18.08
CA LEU A 37 9.69 1.47 18.39
C LEU A 37 10.07 0.67 19.64
N LYS A 38 11.36 0.35 19.83
CA LYS A 38 11.85 -0.39 21.00
C LYS A 38 11.71 0.42 22.29
N GLU A 39 11.99 1.72 22.23
CA GLU A 39 11.82 2.65 23.35
C GLU A 39 10.34 2.95 23.65
N GLY A 40 9.41 2.43 22.84
CA GLY A 40 7.97 2.72 22.97
C GLY A 40 7.61 4.16 22.59
N PHE A 41 8.56 4.93 22.04
CA PHE A 41 8.37 6.30 21.61
C PHE A 41 8.57 6.41 20.11
N LEU A 42 7.49 6.67 19.38
CA LEU A 42 7.56 7.09 17.99
C LEU A 42 7.07 8.53 17.90
N ASP A 43 7.79 9.37 17.16
CA ASP A 43 7.25 10.70 16.87
C ASP A 43 6.28 10.62 15.66
N ALA A 44 5.27 11.50 15.64
CA ALA A 44 4.25 11.48 14.59
C ALA A 44 4.83 11.76 13.19
N ALA A 45 5.89 12.56 13.10
CA ALA A 45 6.54 12.89 11.84
C ALA A 45 7.30 11.68 11.27
N THR A 46 8.05 10.96 12.09
CA THR A 46 8.79 9.74 11.80
C THR A 46 7.87 8.64 11.32
N VAL A 47 6.72 8.47 11.98
CA VAL A 47 5.70 7.51 11.58
C VAL A 47 5.05 7.92 10.27
N SER A 48 4.70 9.20 10.10
CA SER A 48 4.03 9.69 8.89
C SER A 48 4.95 9.68 7.67
N ASN A 49 6.25 9.91 7.85
CA ASN A 49 7.24 9.90 6.78
C ASN A 49 7.58 8.50 6.26
N CYS A 50 7.09 7.43 6.89
CA CYS A 50 7.32 6.06 6.41
C CYS A 50 6.42 5.73 5.20
N LEU A 51 6.97 5.44 4.03
CA LEU A 51 6.12 5.07 2.88
C LEU A 51 5.49 3.67 2.99
N LEU A 52 5.82 2.90 4.04
CA LEU A 52 5.40 1.51 4.20
C LEU A 52 5.71 0.64 2.95
N CYS A 53 6.80 0.93 2.24
CA CYS A 53 7.17 0.21 1.01
C CYS A 53 7.85 -1.15 1.25
N GLY A 54 8.28 -1.44 2.49
CA GLY A 54 8.95 -2.70 2.83
C GLY A 54 10.41 -2.84 2.31
N ALA A 55 10.95 -1.87 1.57
CA ALA A 55 12.30 -1.95 1.00
C ALA A 55 13.39 -2.25 2.04
N CYS A 56 13.26 -1.67 3.24
CA CYS A 56 14.19 -1.90 4.35
C CYS A 56 14.18 -3.35 4.87
N GLU A 57 13.04 -4.04 4.82
CA GLU A 57 12.94 -5.45 5.22
C GLU A 57 13.56 -6.36 4.16
N ALA A 58 13.33 -6.05 2.88
CA ALA A 58 13.84 -6.83 1.75
C ALA A 58 15.37 -6.94 1.72
N VAL A 59 16.08 -5.91 2.22
CA VAL A 59 17.55 -5.91 2.30
C VAL A 59 18.09 -6.29 3.69
N CYS A 60 17.22 -6.57 4.66
CA CYS A 60 17.64 -6.81 6.04
C CYS A 60 18.15 -8.25 6.21
N PRO A 61 19.44 -8.47 6.52
CA PRO A 61 19.97 -9.82 6.73
C PRO A 61 19.40 -10.50 7.99
N ASN A 62 18.90 -9.69 8.93
CA ASN A 62 18.37 -10.18 10.21
C ASN A 62 16.83 -10.27 10.21
N GLU A 63 16.19 -10.02 9.06
CA GLU A 63 14.74 -10.11 8.87
C GLU A 63 13.91 -9.32 9.89
N VAL A 64 14.35 -8.10 10.21
CA VAL A 64 13.65 -7.22 11.16
C VAL A 64 12.31 -6.78 10.56
N PRO A 65 11.17 -7.01 11.24
CA PRO A 65 9.83 -6.78 10.69
C PRO A 65 9.36 -5.31 10.83
N VAL A 66 10.11 -4.37 10.26
CA VAL A 66 9.82 -2.91 10.33
C VAL A 66 8.42 -2.55 9.83
N PHE A 67 7.98 -3.08 8.68
CA PHE A 67 6.70 -2.77 8.05
C PHE A 67 5.53 -3.01 9.01
N THR A 68 5.45 -4.21 9.59
CA THR A 68 4.30 -4.61 10.41
C THR A 68 4.21 -3.75 11.67
N HIS A 69 5.34 -3.47 12.32
CA HIS A 69 5.37 -2.62 13.51
C HIS A 69 5.06 -1.15 13.18
N LEU A 70 5.55 -0.62 12.05
CA LEU A 70 5.23 0.76 11.63
C LEU A 70 3.77 0.90 11.19
N LEU A 71 3.20 -0.11 10.52
CA LEU A 71 1.78 -0.12 10.17
C LEU A 71 0.91 -0.10 11.42
N ALA A 72 1.23 -0.95 12.41
CA ALA A 72 0.55 -0.98 13.70
C ALA A 72 0.67 0.37 14.45
N ALA A 73 1.86 0.96 14.46
CA ALA A 73 2.07 2.28 15.05
C ALA A 73 1.26 3.36 14.32
N ARG A 74 1.27 3.39 12.99
CA ARG A 74 0.53 4.37 12.18
C ARG A 74 -0.98 4.34 12.42
N ARG A 75 -1.56 3.17 12.71
CA ARG A 75 -2.97 3.05 13.11
C ARG A 75 -3.27 3.84 14.39
N ARG A 76 -2.31 3.94 15.33
CA ARG A 76 -2.46 4.72 16.58
C ARG A 76 -2.43 6.24 16.36
N TYR A 77 -1.68 6.73 15.37
CA TYR A 77 -1.61 8.17 15.05
C TYR A 77 -2.82 8.69 14.26
N LYS A 78 -3.62 7.79 13.66
CA LYS A 78 -4.75 8.15 12.80
C LYS A 78 -6.02 8.59 13.55
N ALA A 79 -5.87 9.20 14.73
CA ALA A 79 -6.84 10.17 15.24
C ALA A 79 -6.78 11.53 14.48
N PHE A 80 -6.01 11.63 13.39
CA PHE A 80 -5.78 12.89 12.66
C PHE A 80 -6.73 13.18 11.48
N TYR A 81 -7.50 12.19 10.99
CA TYR A 81 -8.55 12.50 10.02
C TYR A 81 -9.75 13.05 10.77
N THR A 82 -10.07 14.33 10.55
CA THR A 82 -11.35 14.86 11.02
C THR A 82 -12.49 13.99 10.46
N PRO A 83 -13.60 13.83 11.19
CA PRO A 83 -14.78 13.11 10.71
C PRO A 83 -15.21 13.57 9.31
N LEU A 84 -15.01 14.86 9.01
CA LEU A 84 -15.27 15.48 7.73
C LEU A 84 -14.37 14.94 6.61
N LEU A 85 -13.06 14.84 6.83
CA LEU A 85 -12.12 14.30 5.84
C LEU A 85 -12.34 12.79 5.64
N ARG A 86 -12.74 12.06 6.67
CA ARG A 86 -13.17 10.65 6.56
C ARG A 86 -14.43 10.52 5.69
N LYS A 87 -15.41 11.42 5.86
CA LYS A 87 -16.61 11.48 5.02
C LYS A 87 -16.26 11.85 3.57
N LEU A 88 -15.35 12.80 3.36
CA LEU A 88 -14.89 13.22 2.02
C LEU A 88 -14.11 12.12 1.29
N LEU A 89 -13.21 11.40 1.98
CA LEU A 89 -12.52 10.24 1.43
C LEU A 89 -13.50 9.08 1.16
N GLY A 90 -14.56 8.97 1.97
CA GLY A 90 -15.70 8.10 1.71
C GLY A 90 -16.50 8.48 0.45
N LEU A 91 -16.44 9.73 -0.01
CA LEU A 91 -17.03 10.21 -1.27
C LEU A 91 -16.11 9.97 -2.49
N VAL A 92 -14.81 9.75 -2.28
CA VAL A 92 -13.91 9.19 -3.32
C VAL A 92 -14.24 7.71 -3.59
N ARG A 93 -15.10 7.11 -2.75
CA ARG A 93 -15.68 5.79 -3.00
C ARG A 93 -16.83 5.94 -3.99
N ARG A 94 -16.60 5.39 -5.19
CA ARG A 94 -17.46 5.42 -6.40
C ARG A 94 -17.27 6.75 -7.14
N GLU A 95 -16.81 6.79 -8.38
CA GLU A 95 -17.36 6.09 -9.54
C GLU A 95 -16.26 5.53 -10.45
N GLY A 96 -16.44 4.30 -10.92
CA GLY A 96 -15.66 3.69 -12.00
C GLY A 96 -16.47 2.54 -12.58
N PRO A 97 -16.44 2.31 -13.90
CA PRO A 97 -17.47 1.58 -14.63
C PRO A 97 -17.58 0.12 -14.19
N LEU A 98 -18.77 -0.43 -14.45
CA LEU A 98 -19.17 -1.85 -14.38
C LEU A 98 -17.96 -2.78 -14.51
N SER A 99 -17.68 -3.53 -13.45
CA SER A 99 -16.79 -4.67 -13.57
C SER A 99 -17.39 -5.65 -14.58
N PRO A 100 -16.58 -6.34 -15.39
CA PRO A 100 -17.09 -7.43 -16.22
C PRO A 100 -17.89 -8.41 -15.35
N SER A 101 -19.09 -8.77 -15.79
CA SER A 101 -19.90 -9.79 -15.10
C SER A 101 -19.22 -11.17 -15.15
N ASP A 102 -18.36 -11.38 -16.13
CA ASP A 102 -17.51 -12.56 -16.28
C ASP A 102 -16.05 -12.15 -16.49
N THR A 103 -15.22 -12.53 -15.53
CA THR A 103 -13.76 -12.33 -15.52
C THR A 103 -13.00 -13.66 -15.62
N ALA A 104 -13.72 -14.78 -15.74
CA ALA A 104 -13.17 -16.12 -15.70
C ALA A 104 -12.18 -16.36 -16.83
N GLY A 105 -10.96 -16.79 -16.49
CA GLY A 105 -9.93 -17.13 -17.48
C GLY A 105 -9.35 -15.94 -18.25
N LYS A 106 -9.65 -14.70 -17.85
CA LYS A 106 -9.16 -13.49 -18.51
C LYS A 106 -7.93 -12.93 -17.82
N THR A 107 -7.09 -12.21 -18.57
CA THR A 107 -6.07 -11.33 -17.99
C THR A 107 -6.70 -9.97 -17.68
N LEU A 108 -6.65 -9.54 -16.43
CA LEU A 108 -7.20 -8.27 -15.98
C LEU A 108 -6.11 -7.25 -15.68
N LEU A 109 -6.34 -5.99 -16.04
CA LEU A 109 -5.50 -4.86 -15.65
C LEU A 109 -6.22 -3.99 -14.63
N PHE A 110 -5.78 -4.07 -13.36
CA PHE A 110 -6.28 -3.27 -12.25
C PHE A 110 -5.50 -1.96 -12.14
N LEU A 111 -6.15 -0.85 -12.49
CA LEU A 111 -5.50 0.47 -12.52
C LEU A 111 -5.34 1.12 -11.14
N GLY A 112 -6.19 0.73 -10.18
CA GLY A 112 -6.27 1.40 -8.88
C GLY A 112 -7.11 2.68 -8.90
N CYS A 113 -7.35 3.23 -7.72
CA CYS A 113 -8.22 4.39 -7.56
C CYS A 113 -7.46 5.71 -7.65
N ALA A 114 -6.34 5.86 -6.93
CA ALA A 114 -5.65 7.14 -6.79
C ALA A 114 -5.04 7.60 -8.12
N GLU A 115 -4.44 6.68 -8.87
CA GLU A 115 -3.79 6.98 -10.15
C GLU A 115 -4.80 7.39 -11.21
N THR A 116 -5.96 6.72 -11.24
CA THR A 116 -7.06 7.05 -12.15
C THR A 116 -7.61 8.46 -11.89
N ILE A 117 -7.56 8.93 -10.63
CA ILE A 117 -8.10 10.25 -10.23
C ILE A 117 -7.03 11.34 -10.34
N LEU A 118 -5.84 11.10 -9.78
CA LEU A 118 -4.79 12.10 -9.61
C LEU A 118 -3.89 12.23 -10.84
N TYR A 119 -3.74 11.15 -11.62
CA TYR A 119 -2.81 11.08 -12.74
C TYR A 119 -3.42 10.47 -14.01
N PRO A 120 -4.60 10.96 -14.49
CA PRO A 120 -5.32 10.35 -15.61
C PRO A 120 -4.49 10.29 -16.91
N ARG A 121 -3.68 11.32 -17.19
CA ARG A 121 -2.78 11.34 -18.37
C ARG A 121 -1.70 10.26 -18.33
N ALA A 122 -1.17 9.95 -17.14
CA ALA A 122 -0.18 8.90 -16.99
C ALA A 122 -0.80 7.52 -17.22
N VAL A 123 -2.04 7.34 -16.75
CA VAL A 123 -2.84 6.12 -16.99
C VAL A 123 -3.12 5.94 -18.48
N GLU A 124 -3.54 6.99 -19.19
CA GLU A 124 -3.77 6.95 -20.64
C GLU A 124 -2.51 6.55 -21.40
N ALA A 125 -1.39 7.22 -21.13
CA ALA A 125 -0.10 6.91 -21.77
C ALA A 125 0.38 5.47 -21.49
N PHE A 126 0.10 4.94 -20.29
CA PHE A 126 0.38 3.56 -19.95
C PHE A 126 -0.49 2.57 -20.73
N LEU A 127 -1.81 2.83 -20.80
CA LEU A 127 -2.77 2.00 -21.52
C LEU A 127 -2.42 1.92 -23.02
N GLU A 128 -2.04 3.04 -23.63
CA GLU A 128 -1.63 3.12 -25.03
C GLU A 128 -0.42 2.21 -25.34
N LYS A 129 0.51 2.06 -24.39
CA LYS A 129 1.69 1.22 -24.57
C LYS A 129 1.42 -0.25 -24.28
N ILE A 130 0.67 -0.54 -23.22
CA ILE A 130 0.49 -1.92 -22.76
C ILE A 130 -0.50 -2.70 -23.62
N LYS A 131 -1.49 -2.03 -24.24
CA LYS A 131 -2.47 -2.67 -25.15
C LYS A 131 -1.83 -3.41 -26.33
N ALA A 132 -0.62 -3.00 -26.73
CA ALA A 132 0.12 -3.61 -27.83
C ALA A 132 0.89 -4.89 -27.41
N LEU A 133 1.02 -5.19 -26.11
CA LEU A 133 1.86 -6.29 -25.63
C LEU A 133 1.09 -7.60 -25.47
N PHE A 134 -0.16 -7.55 -25.00
CA PHE A 134 -1.03 -8.72 -24.80
C PHE A 134 -2.48 -8.27 -24.55
N PRO A 135 -3.48 -9.13 -24.79
CA PRO A 135 -4.88 -8.83 -24.50
C PRO A 135 -5.16 -8.78 -22.99
N PHE A 136 -5.91 -7.77 -22.55
CA PHE A 136 -6.40 -7.66 -21.17
C PHE A 136 -7.73 -6.90 -21.13
N GLU A 137 -8.50 -7.14 -20.06
CA GLU A 137 -9.65 -6.30 -19.71
C GLU A 137 -9.30 -5.33 -18.59
N VAL A 138 -9.71 -4.07 -18.73
CA VAL A 138 -9.35 -3.03 -17.78
C VAL A 138 -10.39 -2.96 -16.65
N VAL A 139 -9.91 -3.04 -15.42
CA VAL A 139 -10.70 -2.80 -14.22
C VAL A 139 -10.35 -1.40 -13.70
N LYS A 140 -11.24 -0.44 -13.95
CA LYS A 140 -11.05 0.98 -13.58
C LYS A 140 -11.82 1.34 -12.30
N GLY A 141 -11.22 2.19 -11.46
CA GLY A 141 -11.92 2.84 -10.35
C GLY A 141 -12.18 1.97 -9.10
N LEU A 142 -11.74 0.71 -9.08
CA LEU A 142 -11.70 -0.07 -7.85
C LEU A 142 -10.50 0.33 -6.98
N CYS A 143 -10.75 0.44 -5.68
CA CYS A 143 -9.72 0.68 -4.68
C CYS A 143 -9.23 -0.65 -4.10
N CYS A 144 -7.91 -0.79 -3.90
CA CYS A 144 -7.35 -1.96 -3.22
C CYS A 144 -7.62 -1.95 -1.70
N GLY A 145 -8.04 -0.81 -1.13
CA GLY A 145 -8.37 -0.67 0.30
C GLY A 145 -7.17 -0.37 1.21
N LEU A 146 -5.96 -0.21 0.67
CA LEU A 146 -4.78 0.11 1.50
C LEU A 146 -4.97 1.32 2.43
N PRO A 147 -5.58 2.45 2.00
CA PRO A 147 -5.79 3.57 2.90
C PRO A 147 -6.63 3.21 4.13
N LEU A 148 -7.63 2.33 3.95
CA LEU A 148 -8.52 1.82 5.00
C LEU A 148 -7.78 0.88 5.95
N ALA A 149 -7.01 -0.07 5.40
CA ALA A 149 -6.16 -0.96 6.20
C ALA A 149 -5.13 -0.16 7.01
N ALA A 150 -4.57 0.91 6.42
CA ALA A 150 -3.67 1.81 7.09
C ALA A 150 -4.38 2.71 8.10
N SER A 151 -5.70 3.00 7.95
CA SER A 151 -6.52 3.74 8.93
C SER A 151 -7.10 2.91 10.05
N GLY A 152 -6.94 1.58 10.01
CA GLY A 152 -7.57 0.71 10.99
C GLY A 152 -9.08 0.60 10.76
N GLU A 153 -9.59 1.01 9.60
CA GLU A 153 -10.98 0.79 9.19
C GLU A 153 -11.14 -0.63 8.67
N GLU A 154 -10.95 -1.60 9.56
CA GLU A 154 -10.81 -3.01 9.23
C GLU A 154 -12.07 -3.60 8.58
N GLU A 155 -13.25 -3.30 9.11
CA GLU A 155 -14.51 -3.76 8.53
C GLU A 155 -14.71 -3.25 7.09
N ALA A 156 -14.43 -1.96 6.86
CA ALA A 156 -14.53 -1.35 5.54
C ALA A 156 -13.47 -1.92 4.57
N PHE A 157 -12.26 -2.18 5.07
CA PHE A 157 -11.20 -2.85 4.31
C PHE A 157 -11.60 -4.27 3.92
N LEU A 158 -12.05 -5.09 4.86
CA LEU A 158 -12.46 -6.48 4.63
C LEU A 158 -13.62 -6.56 3.63
N LYS A 159 -14.56 -5.61 3.68
CA LYS A 159 -15.62 -5.50 2.67
C LYS A 159 -15.05 -5.32 1.26
N ILE A 160 -14.13 -4.36 1.07
CA ILE A 160 -13.46 -4.13 -0.23
C ILE A 160 -12.65 -5.35 -0.65
N ALA A 161 -11.92 -5.98 0.28
CA ALA A 161 -11.11 -7.15 -0.03
C ALA A 161 -11.98 -8.30 -0.57
N LYS A 162 -13.13 -8.56 0.07
CA LYS A 162 -14.09 -9.58 -0.38
C LYS A 162 -14.67 -9.26 -1.76
N GLU A 163 -15.09 -8.02 -1.99
CA GLU A 163 -15.62 -7.56 -3.29
C GLU A 163 -14.58 -7.71 -4.40
N ASN A 164 -13.33 -7.32 -4.14
CA ASN A 164 -12.24 -7.46 -5.10
C ASN A 164 -11.86 -8.93 -5.33
N LEU A 165 -11.83 -9.79 -4.30
CA LEU A 165 -11.53 -11.21 -4.45
C LEU A 165 -12.60 -11.95 -5.25
N ALA A 166 -13.88 -11.60 -5.06
CA ALA A 166 -14.98 -12.17 -5.84
C ALA A 166 -14.84 -11.89 -7.35
N LEU A 167 -14.27 -10.74 -7.71
CA LEU A 167 -14.00 -10.37 -9.10
C LEU A 167 -12.66 -10.90 -9.60
N LEU A 168 -11.58 -10.54 -8.94
CA LEU A 168 -10.22 -10.80 -9.39
C LEU A 168 -9.80 -12.27 -9.21
N GLY A 169 -10.43 -13.00 -8.29
CA GLY A 169 -10.13 -14.41 -8.03
C GLY A 169 -10.54 -15.36 -9.16
N GLN A 170 -11.36 -14.89 -10.10
CA GLN A 170 -11.76 -15.68 -11.28
C GLN A 170 -10.81 -15.46 -12.47
N ALA A 171 -9.99 -14.41 -12.43
CA ALA A 171 -9.05 -14.09 -13.50
C ALA A 171 -7.91 -15.10 -13.60
N GLU A 172 -7.44 -15.35 -14.83
CA GLU A 172 -6.21 -16.12 -15.04
C GLU A 172 -5.00 -15.37 -14.49
N LYS A 173 -4.94 -14.06 -14.76
CA LYS A 173 -3.85 -13.17 -14.36
C LYS A 173 -4.40 -11.80 -13.97
N VAL A 174 -3.85 -11.24 -12.90
CA VAL A 174 -4.14 -9.87 -12.47
C VAL A 174 -2.88 -9.04 -12.55
N LEU A 175 -2.87 -8.09 -13.48
CA LEU A 175 -1.87 -7.07 -13.63
C LEU A 175 -2.29 -5.84 -12.85
N VAL A 176 -1.32 -5.15 -12.27
CA VAL A 176 -1.57 -3.98 -11.43
C VAL A 176 -0.67 -2.84 -11.89
N PHE A 177 -1.26 -1.66 -12.04
CA PHE A 177 -0.52 -0.45 -12.37
C PHE A 177 0.24 0.09 -11.14
N CYS A 178 -0.37 -0.03 -9.97
CA CYS A 178 0.14 0.55 -8.73
C CYS A 178 0.84 -0.50 -7.85
N ALA A 179 2.06 -0.19 -7.41
CA ALA A 179 2.82 -1.01 -6.46
C ALA A 179 2.09 -1.21 -5.12
N SER A 180 1.31 -0.21 -4.69
CA SER A 180 0.52 -0.31 -3.46
C SER A 180 -0.63 -1.34 -3.59
N CYS A 181 -1.23 -1.46 -4.77
CA CYS A 181 -2.23 -2.49 -5.06
C CYS A 181 -1.58 -3.88 -5.04
N LEU A 182 -0.43 -4.03 -5.73
CA LEU A 182 0.34 -5.29 -5.72
C LEU A 182 0.65 -5.76 -4.31
N PHE A 183 1.19 -4.85 -3.49
CA PHE A 183 1.54 -5.13 -2.11
C PHE A 183 0.32 -5.56 -1.31
N THR A 184 -0.78 -4.82 -1.44
CA THR A 184 -2.02 -5.11 -0.69
C THR A 184 -2.56 -6.49 -1.05
N PHE A 185 -2.63 -6.83 -2.34
CA PHE A 185 -3.10 -8.15 -2.79
C PHE A 185 -2.18 -9.28 -2.34
N LYS A 186 -0.85 -9.09 -2.35
CA LYS A 186 0.10 -10.16 -1.99
C LYS A 186 0.36 -10.32 -0.50
N LYS A 187 0.14 -9.28 0.30
CA LYS A 187 0.63 -9.22 1.70
C LYS A 187 -0.42 -8.87 2.74
N ILE A 188 -1.55 -8.26 2.35
CA ILE A 188 -2.56 -7.78 3.30
C ILE A 188 -3.92 -8.44 3.07
N TYR A 189 -4.27 -8.79 1.83
CA TYR A 189 -5.53 -9.47 1.55
C TYR A 189 -5.61 -10.81 2.29
N PRO A 190 -6.82 -11.19 2.73
CA PRO A 190 -7.05 -12.49 3.37
C PRO A 190 -6.86 -13.66 2.40
#